data_AF-A0A0L6JK64-F1
#
_entry.id   AF-A0A0L6JK64-F1
#
_cell.length_a   1.000
_cell.length_b   1.000
_cell.length_c   1.000
_cell.angle_alpha   90.00
_cell.angle_beta   90.00
_cell.angle_gamma   90.00
#
_symmetry.space_group_name_H-M   'P 1'
#
loop_
_entity.id
_entity.type
_entity.pdbx_description
1 polymer ?
#
loop_
_entity_poly.entity_id
_entity_poly.type
_entity_poly.pdbx_seq_one_letter_code
_entity_poly.pdbx_strand_id
1 'polypeptide(L)'
;MSKLLYLGALALLSITIFASCTKTLDTTKLSDLGGVYSENREPIDFEKEITGSLPEDMSTGSKVLTNILSEEDSSKSSLDNKTISWGLKRNPGNKPPSVNPGTPKLLKKYGGFYIGDTNKKEIYLTFDEGYENGYTSKILDVLRDNNVKSVFLLQVPT
;
A
#
# COMPACT_ATOMS: atom_id res chain seq x y z
N MET A 1 54.13 -27.25 13.17
CA MET A 1 54.20 -25.76 13.25
C MET A 1 53.14 -25.06 12.40
N SER A 2 52.72 -25.61 11.25
CA SER A 2 51.71 -25.00 10.36
C SER A 2 50.26 -24.93 10.91
N LYS A 3 49.83 -25.89 11.74
CA LYS A 3 48.46 -25.90 12.30
C LYS A 3 48.19 -24.80 13.35
N LEU A 4 49.21 -24.40 14.13
CA LEU A 4 49.07 -23.31 15.11
C LEU A 4 48.97 -21.93 14.43
N LEU A 5 49.69 -21.73 13.32
CA LEU A 5 49.61 -20.50 12.52
C LEU A 5 48.22 -20.32 11.90
N TYR A 6 47.59 -21.41 11.44
CA TYR A 6 46.27 -21.35 10.80
C TYR A 6 45.15 -21.03 11.80
N LEU A 7 45.22 -21.56 13.04
CA LEU A 7 44.27 -21.20 14.10
C LEU A 7 44.41 -19.73 14.53
N GLY A 8 45.65 -19.21 14.61
CA GLY A 8 45.89 -17.80 14.94
C GLY A 8 45.34 -16.84 13.87
N ALA A 9 45.49 -17.18 12.59
CA ALA A 9 44.97 -16.39 11.48
C ALA A 9 43.42 -16.38 11.43
N LEU A 10 42.77 -17.52 11.71
CA LEU A 10 41.30 -17.62 11.80
C LEU A 10 40.72 -16.80 12.96
N ALA A 11 41.39 -16.78 14.13
CA ALA A 11 40.95 -15.99 15.27
C ALA A 11 41.00 -14.48 14.98
N LEU A 12 42.08 -14.00 14.34
CA LEU A 12 42.24 -12.59 13.96
C LEU A 12 41.26 -12.13 12.88
N LEU A 13 40.87 -12.99 11.95
CA LEU A 13 39.86 -12.69 10.93
C LEU A 13 38.44 -12.56 11.54
N SER A 14 38.17 -13.25 12.66
CA SER A 14 36.87 -13.15 13.34
C SER A 14 36.71 -11.83 14.12
N ILE A 15 37.80 -11.30 14.68
CA ILE A 15 37.80 -10.05 15.48
C ILE A 15 37.54 -8.81 14.60
N THR A 16 37.98 -8.82 13.34
CA THR A 16 37.74 -7.71 12.40
C THR A 16 36.32 -7.68 11.82
N ILE A 17 35.57 -8.79 11.89
CA ILE A 17 34.16 -8.86 11.44
C ILE A 17 33.22 -8.22 12.49
N PHE A 18 33.53 -8.34 13.78
CA PHE A 18 32.71 -7.73 14.85
C PHE A 18 32.93 -6.22 15.04
N ALA A 19 34.00 -5.65 14.48
CA ALA A 19 34.27 -4.21 14.53
C ALA A 19 33.60 -3.41 13.39
N SER A 20 32.92 -4.08 12.45
CA SER A 20 32.28 -3.43 11.31
C SER A 20 30.90 -2.89 11.68
N CYS A 21 30.89 -1.63 12.15
CA CYS A 21 29.78 -0.68 12.03
C CYS A 21 28.47 -1.06 12.75
N THR A 22 28.43 -0.88 14.08
CA THR A 22 27.16 -0.60 14.76
C THR A 22 26.78 0.85 14.48
N LYS A 23 26.11 1.13 13.36
CA LYS A 23 25.27 2.32 13.30
C LYS A 23 24.11 2.08 14.24
N THR A 24 24.22 2.54 15.48
CA THR A 24 23.07 2.72 16.35
C THR A 24 22.12 3.68 15.64
N LEU A 25 21.02 3.14 15.12
CA LEU A 25 19.89 3.93 14.65
C LEU A 25 19.41 4.78 15.83
N ASP A 26 19.67 6.07 15.74
CA ASP A 26 19.22 7.04 16.73
C ASP A 26 17.70 7.26 16.55
N THR A 27 16.92 6.42 17.23
CA THR A 27 15.46 6.49 17.22
C THR A 27 14.93 7.72 17.96
N THR A 28 15.79 8.50 18.63
CA THR A 28 15.38 9.71 19.34
C THR A 28 15.05 10.89 18.40
N LYS A 29 15.42 10.79 17.11
CA LYS A 29 14.98 11.74 16.08
C LYS A 29 13.65 11.37 15.40
N LEU A 30 13.08 10.20 15.72
CA LEU A 30 11.80 9.76 15.14
C LEU A 30 10.58 10.28 15.93
N SER A 31 10.79 11.05 16.98
CA SER A 31 9.79 11.28 18.02
C SER A 31 8.86 12.47 17.82
N ASP A 32 8.94 13.25 16.73
CA ASP A 32 7.98 14.35 16.55
C ASP A 32 7.77 14.78 15.09
N LEU A 33 7.14 13.90 14.29
CA LEU A 33 6.45 14.32 13.07
C LEU A 33 5.00 14.74 13.36
N GLY A 34 4.78 15.48 14.46
CA GLY A 34 3.55 16.23 14.68
C GLY A 34 2.28 15.39 14.86
N GLY A 35 2.36 14.23 15.51
CA GLY A 35 1.16 13.49 15.96
C GLY A 35 0.22 12.96 14.87
N VAL A 36 0.58 13.07 13.58
CA VAL A 36 -0.34 12.79 12.45
C VAL A 36 -0.64 11.29 12.28
N TYR A 37 0.19 10.38 12.80
CA TYR A 37 0.14 8.97 12.38
C TYR A 37 -0.30 7.95 13.44
N SER A 38 -0.81 8.40 14.59
CA SER A 38 -1.38 7.50 15.59
C SER A 38 -2.86 7.79 15.84
N GLU A 39 -3.67 7.83 14.77
CA GLU A 39 -5.10 7.74 14.95
C GLU A 39 -5.49 6.29 15.28
N ASN A 40 -5.82 6.03 16.55
CA ASN A 40 -6.58 4.85 16.96
C ASN A 40 -7.99 4.95 16.36
N ARG A 41 -8.15 4.60 15.08
CA ARG A 41 -9.47 4.46 14.46
C ARG A 41 -10.07 3.12 14.87
N GLU A 42 -11.32 3.14 15.29
CA GLU A 42 -12.11 1.93 15.46
C GLU A 42 -12.04 1.06 14.20
N PRO A 43 -12.01 -0.29 14.32
CA PRO A 43 -11.99 -1.17 13.16
C PRO A 43 -13.15 -0.86 12.22
N ILE A 44 -12.85 -0.74 10.93
CA ILE A 44 -13.87 -0.52 9.91
C ILE A 44 -14.96 -1.61 10.01
N ASP A 45 -16.20 -1.15 10.12
CA ASP A 45 -17.39 -1.98 9.99
C ASP A 45 -17.92 -1.84 8.55
N PHE A 46 -17.70 -2.87 7.75
CA PHE A 46 -18.07 -2.87 6.33
C PHE A 46 -19.58 -2.75 6.13
N GLU A 47 -20.41 -3.23 7.05
CA GLU A 47 -21.87 -3.08 6.94
C GLU A 47 -22.27 -1.60 7.02
N LYS A 48 -21.60 -0.83 7.89
CA LYS A 48 -21.82 0.60 8.07
C LYS A 48 -21.19 1.45 6.95
N GLU A 49 -20.03 1.04 6.43
CA GLU A 49 -19.35 1.76 5.34
C GLU A 49 -20.03 1.57 3.98
N ILE A 50 -20.49 0.35 3.67
CA ILE A 50 -21.20 0.06 2.41
C ILE A 50 -22.56 0.77 2.36
N THR A 51 -23.19 0.99 3.51
CA THR A 51 -24.46 1.73 3.63
C THR A 51 -24.26 3.25 3.74
N GLY A 52 -23.05 3.69 4.08
CA GLY A 52 -22.73 5.09 4.34
C GLY A 52 -22.01 5.77 3.18
N SER A 53 -22.69 6.00 2.05
CA SER A 53 -22.50 7.17 1.15
C SER A 53 -23.37 7.05 -0.10
N LEU A 54 -24.58 7.63 -0.05
CA LEU A 54 -25.20 8.38 -1.13
C LEU A 54 -26.14 9.41 -0.45
N PRO A 55 -25.87 10.72 -0.48
CA PRO A 55 -26.92 11.69 -0.21
C PRO A 55 -28.03 11.52 -1.25
N GLU A 56 -29.28 11.47 -0.81
CA GLU A 56 -30.49 11.34 -1.65
C GLU A 56 -30.83 12.63 -2.42
N ASP A 57 -29.85 13.25 -3.05
CA ASP A 57 -30.06 14.43 -3.91
C ASP A 57 -29.10 14.39 -5.10
N MET A 58 -29.52 13.66 -6.14
CA MET A 58 -29.55 14.13 -7.54
C MET A 58 -30.06 12.97 -8.42
N SER A 59 -31.35 12.67 -8.28
CA SER A 59 -32.11 11.78 -9.18
C SER A 59 -33.19 12.59 -9.89
N THR A 60 -32.80 13.54 -10.72
CA THR A 60 -33.73 14.17 -11.67
C THR A 60 -32.96 14.64 -12.89
N GLY A 61 -32.79 13.75 -13.87
CA GLY A 61 -32.25 14.19 -15.17
C GLY A 61 -31.69 13.14 -16.10
N SER A 62 -32.19 11.89 -16.13
CA SER A 62 -31.77 10.97 -17.20
C SER A 62 -32.84 9.90 -17.50
N LYS A 63 -33.96 10.31 -18.09
CA LYS A 63 -34.97 9.38 -18.63
C LYS A 63 -35.35 9.65 -20.09
N VAL A 64 -34.63 10.53 -20.79
CA VAL A 64 -35.06 11.03 -22.12
C VAL A 64 -34.11 10.66 -23.28
N LEU A 65 -32.88 10.18 -23.03
CA LEU A 65 -31.91 9.96 -24.11
C LEU A 65 -31.75 8.51 -24.60
N THR A 66 -32.54 7.55 -24.11
CA THR A 66 -32.30 6.12 -24.41
C THR A 66 -32.95 5.57 -25.68
N ASN A 67 -33.74 6.36 -26.43
CA ASN A 67 -34.55 5.82 -27.53
C ASN A 67 -34.07 6.18 -28.95
N ILE A 68 -32.92 6.85 -29.11
CA ILE A 68 -32.40 7.15 -30.44
C ILE A 68 -30.89 6.97 -30.39
N LEU A 69 -30.41 5.81 -30.86
CA LEU A 69 -29.18 5.58 -31.63
C LEU A 69 -28.82 4.08 -31.59
N SER A 70 -29.37 3.39 -32.60
CA SER A 70 -28.82 2.32 -33.44
C SER A 70 -27.84 1.28 -32.86
N GLU A 71 -28.26 0.04 -33.09
CA GLU A 71 -27.50 -1.21 -33.22
C GLU A 71 -26.16 -1.03 -33.98
N GLU A 72 -25.03 -1.31 -33.32
CA GLU A 72 -23.90 -2.10 -33.83
C GLU A 72 -23.15 -2.77 -32.65
N ASP A 73 -22.85 -4.06 -32.81
CA ASP A 73 -21.99 -4.96 -32.02
C ASP A 73 -22.55 -5.63 -30.73
N SER A 74 -23.20 -6.78 -30.95
CA SER A 74 -23.91 -7.60 -29.96
C SER A 74 -23.02 -8.60 -29.18
N SER A 75 -21.91 -8.17 -28.58
CA SER A 75 -21.20 -9.01 -27.60
C SER A 75 -20.45 -8.28 -26.49
N LYS A 76 -20.81 -7.03 -26.15
CA LYS A 76 -20.49 -6.44 -24.84
C LYS A 76 -21.62 -6.73 -23.86
N SER A 77 -21.58 -7.92 -23.25
CA SER A 77 -22.45 -8.26 -22.13
C SER A 77 -22.34 -7.19 -21.04
N SER A 78 -23.46 -6.57 -20.70
CA SER A 78 -23.68 -5.62 -19.59
C SER A 78 -22.75 -5.85 -18.39
N LEU A 79 -21.61 -5.16 -18.37
CA LEU A 79 -20.78 -5.11 -17.17
C LEU A 79 -21.53 -4.36 -16.07
N ASP A 80 -21.40 -4.84 -14.84
CA ASP A 80 -22.00 -4.17 -13.69
C ASP A 80 -21.26 -2.84 -13.45
N ASN A 81 -22.01 -1.74 -13.47
CA ASN A 81 -21.53 -0.38 -13.24
C ASN A 81 -21.82 0.10 -11.81
N LYS A 82 -22.23 -0.80 -10.91
CA LYS A 82 -22.41 -0.46 -9.50
C LYS A 82 -21.09 0.06 -8.91
N THR A 83 -21.14 1.28 -8.38
CA THR A 83 -20.01 1.89 -7.65
C THR A 83 -19.69 1.07 -6.40
N ILE A 84 -18.40 0.79 -6.20
CA ILE A 84 -17.88 0.10 -5.02
C ILE A 84 -16.71 0.92 -4.48
N SER A 85 -16.78 1.33 -3.22
CA SER A 85 -15.67 1.99 -2.53
C SER A 85 -14.58 0.99 -2.15
N TRP A 86 -13.33 1.44 -2.11
CA TRP A 86 -12.21 0.65 -1.61
C TRP A 86 -12.03 0.86 -0.11
N GLY A 87 -12.08 -0.22 0.68
CA GLY A 87 -11.98 -0.19 2.14
C GLY A 87 -11.18 -1.36 2.70
N LEU A 88 -10.40 -1.11 3.74
CA LEU A 88 -9.47 -2.06 4.35
C LEU A 88 -9.64 -2.12 5.87
N LYS A 89 -10.03 -3.28 6.38
CA LYS A 89 -10.13 -3.57 7.80
C LYS A 89 -8.80 -4.12 8.32
N ARG A 90 -8.20 -3.40 9.26
CA ARG A 90 -7.01 -3.85 9.99
C ARG A 90 -7.38 -4.99 10.93
N ASN A 91 -6.74 -6.14 10.75
CA ASN A 91 -6.97 -7.31 11.61
C ASN A 91 -5.96 -7.33 12.78
N PRO A 92 -6.39 -7.66 14.01
CA PRO A 92 -5.50 -7.74 15.14
C PRO A 92 -4.53 -8.92 15.04
N GLY A 93 -3.45 -8.87 15.83
CA GLY A 93 -2.49 -9.98 15.95
C GLY A 93 -1.62 -10.18 14.72
N ASN A 94 -1.21 -9.09 14.04
CA ASN A 94 -0.34 -9.12 12.85
C ASN A 94 -0.88 -9.98 11.70
N LYS A 95 -2.20 -10.13 11.62
CA LYS A 95 -2.84 -10.84 10.52
C LYS A 95 -2.99 -9.93 9.31
N PRO A 96 -2.92 -10.50 8.08
CA PRO A 96 -3.26 -9.79 6.86
C PRO A 96 -4.59 -9.03 6.98
N PRO A 97 -4.72 -7.84 6.40
CA PRO A 97 -5.96 -7.09 6.44
C PRO A 97 -7.07 -7.73 5.60
N SER A 98 -8.31 -7.47 5.99
CA SER A 98 -9.49 -7.84 5.21
C SER A 98 -9.95 -6.65 4.36
N VAL A 99 -10.58 -6.91 3.23
CA VAL A 99 -11.17 -5.88 2.35
C VAL A 99 -12.68 -6.13 2.19
N ASN A 100 -13.38 -5.19 1.57
CA ASN A 100 -14.82 -5.27 1.33
C ASN A 100 -15.26 -6.65 0.77
N PRO A 101 -16.38 -7.21 1.26
CA PRO A 101 -16.90 -8.49 0.76
C PRO A 101 -17.07 -8.49 -0.76
N GLY A 102 -16.66 -9.58 -1.40
CA GLY A 102 -16.72 -9.73 -2.87
C GLY A 102 -15.55 -9.07 -3.62
N THR A 103 -14.88 -8.07 -3.04
CA THR A 103 -13.74 -7.39 -3.67
C THR A 103 -12.56 -8.29 -4.01
N PRO A 104 -12.14 -9.29 -3.18
CA PRO A 104 -11.06 -10.20 -3.56
C PRO A 104 -11.36 -10.99 -4.83
N LYS A 105 -12.63 -11.40 -5.02
CA LYS A 105 -13.08 -12.11 -6.23
C LYS A 105 -13.09 -11.18 -7.44
N LEU A 106 -13.54 -9.93 -7.26
CA LEU A 106 -13.54 -8.91 -8.29
C LEU A 106 -12.13 -8.57 -8.77
N LEU A 107 -11.22 -8.28 -7.83
CA LEU A 107 -9.81 -8.03 -8.11
C LEU A 107 -9.18 -9.20 -8.85
N LYS A 108 -9.35 -10.44 -8.35
CA LYS A 108 -8.83 -11.64 -9.02
C LYS A 108 -9.35 -11.79 -10.45
N LYS A 109 -10.63 -11.50 -10.69
CA LYS A 109 -11.25 -11.60 -12.03
C LYS A 109 -10.60 -10.64 -13.03
N TYR A 110 -10.22 -9.44 -12.59
CA TYR A 110 -9.69 -8.38 -13.46
C TYR A 110 -8.18 -8.13 -13.28
N GLY A 111 -7.46 -9.01 -12.58
CA GLY A 111 -6.01 -8.90 -12.38
C GLY A 111 -5.57 -7.79 -11.41
N GLY A 112 -6.46 -7.35 -10.52
CA GLY A 112 -6.14 -6.43 -9.44
C GLY A 112 -5.55 -7.14 -8.21
N PHE A 113 -4.78 -6.42 -7.42
CA PHE A 113 -4.12 -6.93 -6.22
C PHE A 113 -4.14 -5.89 -5.10
N TYR A 114 -4.18 -6.35 -3.85
CA TYR A 114 -4.06 -5.50 -2.66
C TYR A 114 -3.11 -6.06 -1.60
N ILE A 115 -2.68 -7.31 -1.79
CA ILE A 115 -1.78 -8.01 -0.87
C ILE A 115 -0.84 -8.88 -1.69
N GLY A 116 0.42 -8.94 -1.27
CA GLY A 116 1.45 -9.81 -1.84
C GLY A 116 1.41 -11.22 -1.25
N ASP A 117 2.53 -11.93 -1.38
CA ASP A 117 2.70 -13.27 -0.80
C ASP A 117 2.86 -13.21 0.72
N THR A 118 1.87 -13.70 1.45
CA THR A 118 1.85 -13.69 2.92
C THR A 118 2.77 -14.73 3.56
N ASN A 119 3.42 -15.60 2.76
CA ASN A 119 4.45 -16.53 3.26
C ASN A 119 5.82 -15.86 3.36
N LYS A 120 5.98 -14.67 2.79
CA LYS A 120 7.21 -13.89 2.82
C LYS A 120 7.06 -12.68 3.74
N LYS A 121 8.16 -12.29 4.38
CA LYS A 121 8.25 -11.07 5.18
C LYS A 121 8.62 -9.89 4.29
N GLU A 122 7.77 -9.60 3.33
CA GLU A 122 7.94 -8.52 2.35
C GLU A 122 6.86 -7.46 2.55
N ILE A 123 7.25 -6.19 2.38
CA ILE A 123 6.34 -5.05 2.34
C ILE A 123 6.54 -4.31 1.03
N TYR A 124 5.45 -3.77 0.48
CA TYR A 124 5.44 -3.02 -0.76
C TYR A 124 5.01 -1.59 -0.42
N LEU A 125 5.86 -0.60 -0.68
CA LEU A 125 5.58 0.81 -0.42
C LEU A 125 5.12 1.49 -1.71
N THR A 126 3.93 2.09 -1.64
CA THR A 126 3.33 2.89 -2.72
C THR A 126 2.94 4.26 -2.18
N PHE A 127 3.06 5.29 -3.00
CA PHE A 127 2.72 6.68 -2.67
C PHE A 127 1.77 7.23 -3.73
N ASP A 128 0.67 7.85 -3.31
CA ASP A 128 -0.27 8.54 -4.20
C ASP A 128 0.09 10.04 -4.19
N GLU A 129 0.67 10.53 -5.28
CA GLU A 129 1.16 11.91 -5.40
C GLU A 129 0.18 12.73 -6.26
N GLY A 130 -0.94 13.11 -5.65
CA GLY A 130 -1.93 13.99 -6.25
C GLY A 130 -1.57 15.48 -6.17
N TYR A 131 -0.71 15.87 -5.23
CA TYR A 131 -0.25 17.24 -5.00
C TYR A 131 1.05 17.23 -4.20
N GLU A 132 1.93 18.21 -4.43
CA GLU A 132 3.22 18.33 -3.75
C GLU A 132 3.18 19.35 -2.60
N ASN A 133 3.51 18.92 -1.38
CA ASN A 133 3.56 19.76 -0.18
C ASN A 133 5.00 20.09 0.31
N GLY A 134 6.02 19.82 -0.52
CA GLY A 134 7.43 20.11 -0.25
C GLY A 134 8.20 19.01 0.49
N TYR A 135 7.67 17.79 0.56
CA TYR A 135 8.26 16.69 1.34
C TYR A 135 8.75 15.53 0.49
N THR A 136 8.33 15.41 -0.77
CA THR A 136 8.66 14.25 -1.62
C THR A 136 10.16 14.06 -1.78
N SER A 137 10.94 15.13 -1.93
CA SER A 137 12.40 15.04 -2.00
C SER A 137 13.01 14.37 -0.76
N LYS A 138 12.47 14.66 0.44
CA LYS A 138 12.94 14.01 1.68
C LYS A 138 12.53 12.55 1.74
N ILE A 139 11.33 12.21 1.26
CA ILE A 139 10.89 10.82 1.14
C ILE A 139 11.83 10.05 0.19
N LEU A 140 12.15 10.63 -0.97
CA LEU A 140 13.07 10.05 -1.95
C LEU A 140 14.48 9.86 -1.39
N ASP A 141 15.00 10.83 -0.63
CA ASP A 141 16.29 10.71 0.05
C ASP A 141 16.31 9.54 1.03
N VAL A 142 15.26 9.40 1.86
CA VAL A 142 15.14 8.29 2.81
C VAL A 142 15.05 6.94 2.10
N LEU A 143 14.26 6.84 1.04
CA LEU A 143 14.13 5.61 0.26
C LEU A 143 15.48 5.20 -0.37
N ARG A 144 16.20 6.17 -0.97
CA ARG A 144 17.54 5.97 -1.53
C ARG A 144 18.52 5.50 -0.47
N ASP A 145 18.60 6.20 0.65
CA ASP A 145 19.58 5.92 1.71
C ASP A 145 19.35 4.55 2.38
N ASN A 146 18.11 4.04 2.34
CA ASN A 146 17.76 2.70 2.81
C ASN A 146 17.72 1.65 1.68
N ASN A 147 18.08 2.02 0.45
CA ASN A 147 18.04 1.15 -0.73
C ASN A 147 16.65 0.48 -0.94
N VAL A 148 15.58 1.24 -0.70
CA VAL A 148 14.19 0.78 -0.83
C VAL A 148 13.66 1.21 -2.19
N LYS A 149 13.09 0.24 -2.92
CA LYS A 149 12.34 0.51 -4.15
C LYS A 149 10.86 0.72 -3.79
N SER A 150 10.26 1.75 -4.37
CA SER A 150 8.83 2.08 -4.18
C SER A 150 8.18 2.47 -5.50
N VAL A 151 6.85 2.57 -5.49
CA VAL A 151 6.05 3.04 -6.64
C VAL A 151 5.37 4.34 -6.26
N PHE A 152 5.43 5.33 -7.15
CA PHE A 152 4.71 6.61 -7.04
C PHE A 152 3.60 6.64 -8.10
N LEU A 153 2.35 6.74 -7.66
CA LEU A 153 1.17 6.91 -8.50
C LEU A 153 0.92 8.42 -8.65
N LEU A 154 1.37 8.98 -9.77
CA LEU A 154 1.26 10.41 -10.04
C LEU A 154 -0.09 10.75 -10.65
N GLN A 155 -0.74 11.81 -10.18
CA GLN A 155 -1.87 12.39 -10.90
C GLN A 155 -1.34 13.32 -12.00
N VAL A 156 -1.78 13.10 -13.24
CA VAL A 156 -1.51 14.04 -14.34
C VAL A 156 -2.41 15.27 -14.14
N PRO A 157 -1.87 16.49 -14.11
CA PRO A 157 -2.69 17.70 -14.09
C PRO A 157 -3.50 17.78 -15.39
N THR A 158 -4.82 17.85 -15.26
CA THR A 158 -5.79 18.02 -16.35
C THR A 158 -6.05 19.48 -16.66
#